data_AF-A0A942N9R0-F1
#
_entry.id   AF-A0A942N9R0-F1
#
_cell.length_a   1.000
_cell.length_b   1.000
_cell.length_c   1.000
_cell.angle_alpha   90.00
_cell.angle_beta   90.00
_cell.angle_gamma   90.00
#
_symmetry.space_group_name_H-M   'P 1'
#
loop_
_entity.id
_entity.type
_entity.pdbx_description
1 polymer ?
#
loop_
_entity_poly.entity_id
_entity_poly.type
_entity_poly.pdbx_seq_one_letter_code
_entity_poly.pdbx_strand_id
1 'polypeptide(L)'
;MIQKHKKKKKGGIDKNWANKFDYLTRQLYKGRTKGILIGPYTSDLASEIILRTIDKEFSRRMENKKKEFLGFRFKDDYVFFTKTNEEADFIRKEMQFVLNEYHLEINENKTKIIRAGEFEDKKTWKADVERLKAEIEDAYMNIDEKRNLELTEKEIRYWLRKTKSLYKDYEDEYIIKTILGSLIKESVVSISIIKNITKSFPFNINPGEVYISTFSYINQLCRKSPSAWPLFMMFVLFCFNGIKDRKNKAPIKLYLFDLINKFLEFEDPFSLIWTLYTLWRCKINIPRFLKNKIIKKNKENWLIMSLIDSKFGICSIGGIDYSIINKERQKMSSPASVISVFGYSSKR
;
A
#
# COMPACT_ATOMS: atom_id res chain seq x y z
N MET A 1 -49.56 -10.02 -12.57
CA MET A 1 -49.79 -8.76 -13.29
C MET A 1 -48.69 -7.76 -12.92
N ILE A 2 -47.70 -7.57 -13.79
CA ILE A 2 -46.96 -6.30 -13.90
C ILE A 2 -46.83 -6.05 -15.40
N GLN A 3 -47.35 -4.91 -15.83
CA GLN A 3 -47.74 -4.60 -17.20
C GLN A 3 -46.54 -4.47 -18.15
N LYS A 4 -46.75 -4.95 -19.37
CA LYS A 4 -45.95 -4.60 -20.56
C LYS A 4 -46.19 -3.13 -20.92
N HIS A 5 -45.12 -2.37 -21.13
CA HIS A 5 -45.14 -1.28 -22.12
C HIS A 5 -43.98 -1.43 -23.10
N LYS A 6 -44.32 -1.81 -24.33
CA LYS A 6 -43.50 -1.59 -25.52
C LYS A 6 -43.75 -0.16 -26.04
N LYS A 7 -42.68 0.59 -26.34
CA LYS A 7 -42.64 1.58 -27.44
C LYS A 7 -41.24 1.55 -28.09
N LYS A 8 -41.22 1.49 -29.43
CA LYS A 8 -40.04 1.42 -30.32
C LYS A 8 -39.61 2.82 -30.81
N LYS A 9 -38.36 2.91 -31.30
CA LYS A 9 -37.61 3.97 -32.06
C LYS A 9 -36.72 4.86 -31.17
N LYS A 10 -35.47 5.24 -31.51
CA LYS A 10 -34.59 5.19 -32.70
C LYS A 10 -33.13 5.30 -32.20
N GLY A 11 -32.17 4.59 -32.83
CA GLY A 11 -30.70 4.73 -32.72
C GLY A 11 -30.08 5.11 -31.35
N GLY A 12 -29.55 4.14 -30.60
CA GLY A 12 -28.82 4.42 -29.36
C GLY A 12 -28.11 3.18 -28.81
N ILE A 13 -26.95 3.41 -28.19
CA ILE A 13 -26.06 2.45 -27.53
C ILE A 13 -26.86 1.32 -26.85
N ASP A 14 -26.46 0.07 -27.08
CA ASP A 14 -27.14 -1.12 -26.57
C ASP A 14 -27.30 -1.05 -25.03
N LYS A 15 -28.54 -0.75 -24.57
CA LYS A 15 -28.89 -0.63 -23.15
C LYS A 15 -28.53 -1.88 -22.34
N ASN A 16 -28.29 -3.01 -23.00
CA ASN A 16 -27.90 -4.25 -22.36
C ASN A 16 -26.49 -4.20 -21.75
N TRP A 17 -25.54 -3.49 -22.36
CA TRP A 17 -24.17 -3.44 -21.84
C TRP A 17 -24.07 -2.65 -20.54
N ALA A 18 -24.70 -1.47 -20.48
CA ALA A 18 -24.67 -0.64 -19.27
C ALA A 18 -25.31 -1.37 -18.07
N ASN A 19 -26.45 -2.01 -18.29
CA ASN A 19 -27.12 -2.83 -17.27
C ASN A 19 -26.27 -4.04 -16.84
N LYS A 20 -25.57 -4.68 -17.80
CA LYS A 20 -24.65 -5.78 -17.51
C LYS A 20 -23.44 -5.31 -16.72
N PHE A 21 -22.87 -4.16 -17.07
CA PHE A 21 -21.75 -3.56 -16.37
C PHE A 21 -22.12 -3.15 -14.94
N ASP A 22 -23.27 -2.49 -14.75
CA ASP A 22 -23.82 -2.17 -13.43
C ASP A 22 -24.05 -3.43 -12.60
N TYR A 23 -24.67 -4.46 -13.18
CA TYR A 23 -24.87 -5.74 -12.51
C TYR A 23 -23.54 -6.35 -12.03
N LEU A 24 -22.56 -6.49 -12.92
CA LEU A 24 -21.25 -7.06 -12.58
C LEU A 24 -20.52 -6.24 -11.51
N THR A 25 -20.57 -4.91 -11.60
CA THR A 25 -19.94 -4.02 -10.62
C THR A 25 -20.56 -4.18 -9.23
N ARG A 26 -21.89 -4.30 -9.13
CA ARG A 26 -22.56 -4.61 -7.85
C ARG A 26 -22.19 -5.98 -7.32
N GLN A 27 -22.06 -7.00 -8.18
CA GLN A 27 -21.66 -8.34 -7.75
C GLN A 27 -20.25 -8.34 -7.13
N LEU A 28 -19.32 -7.55 -7.67
CA LEU A 28 -17.98 -7.37 -7.08
C LEU A 28 -18.03 -6.74 -5.68
N TYR A 29 -19.06 -5.93 -5.40
CA TYR A 29 -19.24 -5.23 -4.13
C TYR A 29 -20.35 -5.85 -3.27
N LYS A 30 -20.51 -7.18 -3.33
CA LYS A 30 -21.49 -7.96 -2.54
C LYS A 30 -22.94 -7.44 -2.65
N GLY A 31 -23.34 -7.00 -3.85
CA GLY A 31 -24.67 -6.49 -4.12
C GLY A 31 -24.92 -5.05 -3.66
N ARG A 32 -23.91 -4.34 -3.13
CA ARG A 32 -24.06 -2.92 -2.78
C ARG A 32 -24.28 -2.07 -4.03
N THR A 33 -25.19 -1.12 -3.93
CA THR A 33 -25.59 -0.22 -5.02
C THR A 33 -24.85 1.11 -5.00
N LYS A 34 -24.06 1.38 -3.95
CA LYS A 34 -23.25 2.59 -3.81
C LYS A 34 -21.77 2.23 -3.78
N GLY A 35 -21.00 2.93 -4.60
CA GLY A 35 -19.56 2.79 -4.70
C GLY A 35 -19.09 1.77 -5.72
N ILE A 36 -17.86 1.96 -6.17
CA ILE A 36 -17.11 1.01 -7.00
C ILE A 36 -16.07 0.31 -6.12
N LEU A 37 -15.71 -0.93 -6.45
CA LEU A 37 -14.74 -1.70 -5.67
C LEU A 37 -13.36 -1.02 -5.74
N ILE A 38 -12.68 -0.82 -4.61
CA ILE A 38 -11.32 -0.24 -4.59
C ILE A 38 -10.29 -1.32 -4.92
N GLY A 39 -9.33 -1.01 -5.81
CA GLY A 39 -8.18 -1.87 -6.11
C GLY A 39 -8.12 -2.43 -7.53
N PRO A 40 -9.21 -2.99 -8.11
CA PRO A 40 -9.18 -3.47 -9.49
C PRO A 40 -9.00 -2.34 -10.51
N TYR A 41 -8.18 -2.56 -11.53
CA TYR A 41 -8.02 -1.61 -12.66
C TYR A 41 -9.33 -1.31 -13.38
N THR A 42 -10.28 -2.25 -13.40
CA THR A 42 -11.61 -2.05 -13.98
C THR A 42 -12.40 -0.97 -13.25
N SER A 43 -12.18 -0.81 -11.94
CA SER A 43 -12.81 0.24 -11.15
C SER A 43 -12.18 1.60 -11.44
N ASP A 44 -10.86 1.67 -11.61
CA ASP A 44 -10.17 2.90 -12.04
C ASP A 44 -10.66 3.36 -13.43
N LEU A 45 -10.89 2.42 -14.35
CA LEU A 45 -11.49 2.75 -15.65
C LEU A 45 -12.95 3.23 -15.50
N ALA A 46 -13.72 2.59 -14.62
CA ALA A 46 -15.11 2.95 -14.37
C ALA A 46 -15.24 4.37 -13.79
N SER A 47 -14.41 4.71 -12.80
CA SER A 47 -14.39 6.06 -12.22
C SER A 47 -13.99 7.09 -13.26
N GLU A 48 -12.98 6.80 -14.09
CA GLU A 48 -12.55 7.72 -15.15
C GLU A 48 -13.65 8.00 -16.17
N ILE A 49 -14.45 7.00 -16.56
CA ILE A 49 -15.61 7.18 -17.45
C ILE A 49 -16.65 8.10 -16.80
N ILE A 50 -16.96 7.88 -15.51
CA ILE A 50 -17.93 8.70 -14.77
C ILE A 50 -17.42 10.13 -14.62
N LEU A 51 -16.19 10.32 -14.16
CA LEU A 51 -15.58 11.64 -13.95
C LEU A 51 -15.42 12.41 -15.26
N ARG A 52 -15.10 11.74 -16.37
CA ARG A 52 -15.08 12.38 -17.69
C ARG A 52 -16.47 12.86 -18.14
N THR A 53 -17.54 12.21 -17.69
CA THR A 53 -18.91 12.66 -17.95
C THR A 53 -19.23 13.91 -17.13
N ILE A 54 -18.80 13.94 -15.87
CA ILE A 54 -18.87 15.12 -14.99
C ILE A 54 -18.07 16.29 -15.57
N ASP A 55 -16.85 16.05 -16.05
CA ASP A 55 -15.98 17.08 -16.67
C ASP A 55 -16.71 17.76 -17.84
N LYS A 56 -17.36 16.97 -18.71
CA LYS A 56 -18.12 17.48 -19.85
C LYS A 56 -19.31 18.32 -19.43
N GLU A 57 -20.09 17.84 -18.45
CA GLU A 57 -21.27 18.55 -17.97
C GLU A 57 -20.89 19.86 -17.27
N PHE A 58 -19.85 19.83 -16.44
CA PHE A 58 -19.29 21.02 -15.81
C PHE A 58 -18.83 22.04 -16.86
N SER A 59 -18.07 21.61 -17.88
CA SER A 59 -17.58 22.48 -18.96
C SER A 59 -18.73 23.13 -19.73
N ARG A 60 -19.75 22.35 -20.08
CA ARG A 60 -20.97 22.83 -20.77
C ARG A 60 -21.72 23.88 -19.93
N ARG A 61 -21.81 23.67 -18.61
CA ARG A 61 -22.45 24.64 -17.70
C ARG A 61 -21.67 25.96 -17.62
N MET A 62 -20.35 25.88 -17.55
CA MET A 62 -19.49 27.06 -17.53
C MET A 62 -19.60 27.87 -18.83
N GLU A 63 -19.65 27.18 -19.98
CA GLU A 63 -19.88 27.79 -21.30
C GLU A 63 -21.24 28.48 -21.36
N ASN A 64 -22.33 27.83 -20.93
CA ASN A 64 -23.67 28.42 -20.86
C ASN A 64 -23.73 29.68 -19.99
N LYS A 65 -22.92 29.73 -18.93
CA LYS A 65 -22.80 30.88 -18.03
C LYS A 65 -21.78 31.92 -18.51
N LYS A 66 -21.16 31.71 -19.68
CA LYS A 66 -20.12 32.57 -20.27
C LYS A 66 -18.96 32.81 -19.31
N LYS A 67 -18.55 31.76 -18.60
CA LYS A 67 -17.42 31.78 -17.67
C LYS A 67 -16.28 30.95 -18.23
N GLU A 68 -15.18 31.60 -18.53
CA GLU A 68 -13.92 30.95 -18.87
C GLU A 68 -13.22 30.49 -17.59
N PHE A 69 -12.58 29.33 -17.66
CA PHE A 69 -11.76 28.80 -16.58
C PHE A 69 -10.62 27.96 -17.16
N LEU A 70 -9.52 27.88 -16.41
CA LEU A 70 -8.47 26.91 -16.67
C LEU A 70 -8.50 25.90 -15.54
N GLY A 71 -8.54 24.61 -15.86
CA GLY A 71 -8.49 23.56 -14.87
C GLY A 71 -7.96 22.26 -15.43
N PHE A 72 -7.48 21.40 -14.54
CA PHE A 72 -7.08 20.05 -14.87
C PHE A 72 -7.50 19.09 -13.76
N ARG A 73 -7.59 17.82 -14.11
CA ARG A 73 -7.94 16.74 -13.20
C ARG A 73 -6.90 15.64 -13.25
N PHE A 74 -6.53 15.11 -12.09
CA PHE A 74 -5.77 13.88 -11.99
C PHE A 74 -6.52 12.91 -11.07
N LYS A 75 -7.06 11.82 -11.63
CA LYS A 75 -8.02 10.94 -10.95
C LYS A 75 -9.18 11.75 -10.34
N ASP A 76 -9.33 11.76 -9.02
CA ASP A 76 -10.36 12.47 -8.27
C ASP A 76 -9.94 13.89 -7.83
N ASP A 77 -8.68 14.28 -8.04
CA ASP A 77 -8.17 15.60 -7.68
C ASP A 77 -8.42 16.60 -8.81
N TYR A 78 -9.19 17.66 -8.52
CA TYR A 78 -9.43 18.80 -9.40
C TYR A 78 -8.59 20.01 -8.98
N VAL A 79 -8.01 20.69 -9.97
CA VAL A 79 -7.33 21.97 -9.78
C VAL A 79 -7.88 22.97 -10.78
N PHE A 80 -8.26 24.16 -10.30
CA PHE A 80 -8.76 25.26 -11.10
C PHE A 80 -7.93 26.51 -10.84
N PHE A 81 -7.66 27.28 -11.89
CA PHE A 81 -6.98 28.56 -11.82
C PHE A 81 -7.99 29.68 -12.12
N THR A 82 -8.11 30.62 -11.19
CA THR A 82 -9.02 31.76 -11.28
C THR A 82 -8.28 33.07 -11.00
N LYS A 83 -8.85 34.20 -11.41
CA LYS A 83 -8.24 35.52 -11.17
C LYS A 83 -8.60 36.06 -9.79
N THR A 84 -9.77 35.69 -9.27
CA THR A 84 -10.25 36.15 -7.96
C THR A 84 -10.77 34.98 -7.10
N ASN A 85 -10.90 35.22 -5.80
CA ASN A 85 -11.46 34.25 -4.86
C ASN A 85 -12.96 34.03 -5.11
N GLU A 86 -13.68 35.07 -5.54
CA GLU A 86 -15.10 34.99 -5.86
C GLU A 86 -15.34 34.06 -7.06
N GLU A 87 -14.45 34.09 -8.05
CA GLU A 87 -14.47 33.15 -9.18
C GLU A 87 -14.19 31.71 -8.72
N ALA A 88 -13.23 31.52 -7.81
CA ALA A 88 -12.93 30.20 -7.24
C ALA A 88 -14.13 29.63 -6.49
N ASP A 89 -14.79 30.44 -5.65
CA ASP A 89 -16.00 30.04 -4.94
C ASP A 89 -17.17 29.75 -5.87
N PHE A 90 -17.29 30.52 -6.96
CA PHE A 90 -18.28 30.24 -7.99
C PHE A 90 -18.05 28.88 -8.66
N ILE A 91 -16.81 28.60 -9.09
CA ILE A 91 -16.44 27.31 -9.67
C ILE A 91 -16.71 26.17 -8.69
N ARG A 92 -16.32 26.33 -7.41
CA ARG A 92 -16.55 25.32 -6.37
C ARG A 92 -18.04 24.97 -6.23
N LYS A 93 -18.92 25.99 -6.21
CA LYS A 93 -20.37 25.80 -6.12
C LYS A 93 -20.94 25.10 -7.35
N GLU A 94 -20.55 25.50 -8.55
CA GLU A 94 -21.00 24.84 -9.78
C GLU A 94 -20.48 23.40 -9.88
N MET A 95 -19.25 23.14 -9.44
CA MET A 95 -18.69 21.79 -9.43
C MET A 95 -19.43 20.89 -8.44
N GLN A 96 -19.69 21.38 -7.22
CA GLN A 96 -20.48 20.65 -6.22
C GLN A 96 -21.90 20.35 -6.75
N PHE A 97 -22.50 21.29 -7.48
CA PHE A 97 -23.81 21.09 -8.10
C PHE A 97 -23.78 19.91 -9.09
N VAL A 98 -22.78 19.85 -9.99
CA VAL A 98 -22.66 18.76 -10.96
C VAL A 98 -22.37 17.43 -10.26
N LEU A 99 -21.46 17.41 -9.28
CA LEU A 99 -21.12 16.21 -8.52
C LEU A 99 -22.35 15.61 -7.80
N ASN A 100 -23.23 16.46 -7.26
CA ASN A 100 -24.45 16.01 -6.59
C ASN A 100 -25.39 15.21 -7.50
N GLU A 101 -25.43 15.48 -8.81
CA GLU A 101 -26.23 14.71 -9.77
C GLU A 101 -25.76 13.25 -9.88
N TYR A 102 -24.50 12.98 -9.51
CA TYR A 102 -23.87 11.66 -9.48
C TYR A 102 -23.74 11.11 -8.06
N HIS A 103 -24.35 11.76 -7.06
CA HIS A 103 -24.21 11.43 -5.63
C HIS A 103 -22.75 11.46 -5.15
N LEU A 104 -21.94 12.36 -5.69
CA LEU A 104 -20.57 12.65 -5.26
C LEU A 104 -20.54 13.99 -4.52
N GLU A 105 -19.63 14.12 -3.56
CA GLU A 105 -19.47 15.33 -2.75
C GLU A 105 -18.00 15.75 -2.69
N ILE A 106 -17.77 17.06 -2.65
CA ILE A 106 -16.45 17.63 -2.42
C ILE A 106 -16.09 17.44 -0.95
N ASN A 107 -14.86 16.99 -0.70
CA ASN A 107 -14.34 16.90 0.66
C ASN A 107 -13.84 18.28 1.12
N GLU A 108 -14.69 19.03 1.80
CA GLU A 108 -14.40 20.39 2.28
C GLU A 108 -13.13 20.47 3.15
N ASN A 109 -12.79 19.41 3.90
CA ASN A 109 -11.55 19.38 4.71
C ASN A 109 -10.28 19.36 3.85
N LYS A 110 -10.37 18.87 2.61
CA LYS A 110 -9.26 18.79 1.66
C LYS A 110 -9.27 19.94 0.65
N THR A 111 -10.38 20.66 0.53
CA THR A 111 -10.54 21.76 -0.42
C THR A 111 -9.91 23.03 0.13
N LYS A 112 -9.07 23.68 -0.67
CA LYS A 112 -8.38 24.91 -0.29
C LYS A 112 -8.36 25.88 -1.48
N ILE A 113 -8.53 27.16 -1.20
CA ILE A 113 -8.22 28.25 -2.12
C ILE A 113 -6.85 28.77 -1.69
N ILE A 114 -5.84 28.59 -2.54
CA ILE A 114 -4.46 28.99 -2.29
C ILE A 114 -4.00 29.94 -3.40
N ARG A 115 -3.01 30.79 -3.11
CA ARG A 115 -2.45 31.67 -4.15
C ARG A 115 -1.67 30.86 -5.17
N ALA A 116 -1.62 31.30 -6.42
CA ALA A 116 -0.90 30.61 -7.48
C ALA A 116 0.60 30.40 -7.17
N GLY A 117 1.25 31.32 -6.44
CA GLY A 117 2.63 31.12 -5.98
C GLY A 117 2.79 30.11 -4.84
N GLU A 118 1.72 29.86 -4.08
CA GLU A 118 1.65 28.80 -3.06
C GLU A 118 1.24 27.45 -3.66
N PHE A 119 0.79 27.45 -4.93
CA PHE A 119 0.77 26.25 -5.77
C PHE A 119 2.21 25.87 -6.15
N GLU A 120 3.11 25.87 -5.17
CA GLU A 120 4.41 25.28 -5.30
C GLU A 120 4.22 23.76 -5.29
N ASP A 121 4.61 23.21 -6.43
CA ASP A 121 4.82 21.82 -6.70
C ASP A 121 5.37 21.12 -5.45
N LYS A 122 4.90 19.92 -5.18
CA LYS A 122 5.47 18.95 -4.22
C LYS A 122 6.95 18.60 -4.54
N LYS A 123 7.69 19.44 -5.26
CA LYS A 123 9.07 19.30 -5.73
C LYS A 123 10.12 19.52 -4.64
N THR A 124 9.84 20.22 -3.54
CA THR A 124 10.85 20.44 -2.49
C THR A 124 11.17 19.15 -1.74
N TRP A 125 10.17 18.49 -1.16
CA TRP A 125 10.40 17.21 -0.48
C TRP A 125 10.84 16.11 -1.46
N LYS A 126 10.33 16.11 -2.69
CA LYS A 126 10.74 15.11 -3.70
C LYS A 126 12.21 15.26 -4.05
N ALA A 127 12.71 16.48 -4.26
CA ALA A 127 14.12 16.71 -4.54
C ALA A 127 15.01 16.26 -3.37
N ASP A 128 14.60 16.52 -2.12
CA ASP A 128 15.37 16.10 -0.94
C ASP A 128 15.31 14.58 -0.71
N VAL A 129 14.16 13.96 -1.00
CA VAL A 129 14.03 12.50 -1.02
C VAL A 129 14.89 11.89 -2.12
N GLU A 130 14.87 12.41 -3.34
CA GLU A 130 15.70 11.91 -4.45
C GLU A 130 17.20 12.12 -4.17
N ARG A 131 17.60 13.24 -3.56
CA ARG A 131 18.98 13.45 -3.11
C ARG A 131 19.41 12.40 -2.09
N LEU A 132 18.58 12.13 -1.08
CA LEU A 132 18.89 11.10 -0.07
C LEU A 132 18.89 9.70 -0.67
N LYS A 133 18.02 9.41 -1.64
CA LYS A 133 18.01 8.13 -2.36
C LYS A 133 19.28 7.95 -3.18
N ALA A 134 19.69 8.96 -3.93
CA ALA A 134 20.94 8.93 -4.68
C ALA A 134 22.14 8.71 -3.75
N GLU A 135 22.17 9.39 -2.60
CA GLU A 135 23.23 9.19 -1.59
C GLU A 135 23.27 7.74 -1.06
N ILE A 136 22.09 7.13 -0.84
CA ILE A 136 21.97 5.72 -0.46
C ILE A 136 22.50 4.84 -1.59
N GLU A 137 21.97 5.01 -2.81
CA GLU A 137 22.32 4.21 -3.99
C GLU A 137 23.83 4.29 -4.29
N ASP A 138 24.43 5.48 -4.25
CA ASP A 138 25.87 5.70 -4.42
C ASP A 138 26.68 4.96 -3.35
N ALA A 139 26.26 5.03 -2.09
CA ALA A 139 26.95 4.31 -1.02
C ALA A 139 26.90 2.79 -1.23
N TYR A 140 25.78 2.24 -1.70
CA TYR A 140 25.66 0.82 -2.02
C TYR A 140 26.47 0.41 -3.27
N MET A 141 26.50 1.23 -4.32
CA MET A 141 27.30 0.98 -5.53
C MET A 141 28.81 0.95 -5.24
N ASN A 142 29.28 1.87 -4.38
CA ASN A 142 30.69 1.92 -3.98
C ASN A 142 31.17 0.66 -3.22
N ILE A 143 30.26 -0.08 -2.58
CA ILE A 143 30.56 -1.35 -1.89
C ILE A 143 30.83 -2.47 -2.88
N ASP A 144 30.13 -2.47 -4.02
CA ASP A 144 30.25 -3.51 -5.05
C ASP A 144 31.54 -3.33 -5.87
N GLU A 145 31.91 -2.07 -6.17
CA GLU A 145 33.13 -1.77 -6.94
C GLU A 145 34.43 -1.85 -6.12
N LYS A 146 34.43 -1.43 -4.85
CA LYS A 146 35.61 -1.47 -3.97
C LYS A 146 35.48 -2.57 -2.94
N ARG A 147 36.08 -3.74 -3.25
CA ARG A 147 36.24 -4.87 -2.32
C ARG A 147 36.72 -4.38 -0.94
N ASN A 148 35.80 -4.35 0.04
CA ASN A 148 35.94 -4.06 1.48
C ASN A 148 35.51 -2.68 2.03
N LEU A 149 34.80 -1.82 1.30
CA LEU A 149 34.04 -0.76 2.00
C LEU A 149 32.76 -1.38 2.58
N GLU A 150 32.68 -1.41 3.91
CA GLU A 150 31.56 -2.01 4.64
C GLU A 150 30.54 -0.93 4.99
N LEU A 151 29.27 -1.11 4.61
CA LEU A 151 28.20 -0.29 5.15
C LEU A 151 28.05 -0.55 6.65
N THR A 152 28.23 0.51 7.42
CA THR A 152 28.19 0.46 8.88
C THR A 152 26.77 0.74 9.39
N GLU A 153 26.46 0.23 10.58
CA GLU A 153 25.23 0.57 11.32
C GLU A 153 25.11 2.10 11.55
N LYS A 154 26.23 2.83 11.52
CA LYS A 154 26.25 4.30 11.64
C LYS A 154 25.66 4.99 10.41
N GLU A 155 25.98 4.54 9.20
CA GLU A 155 25.45 5.10 7.95
C GLU A 155 23.96 4.83 7.80
N ILE A 156 23.51 3.61 8.09
CA ILE A 156 22.07 3.28 8.12
C ILE A 156 21.34 4.19 9.11
N ARG A 157 21.88 4.36 10.32
CA ARG A 157 21.29 5.29 11.31
C ARG A 157 21.30 6.74 10.86
N TYR A 158 22.34 7.17 10.15
CA TYR A 158 22.42 8.51 9.59
C TYR A 158 21.28 8.76 8.59
N TRP A 159 21.06 7.86 7.63
CA TRP A 159 19.97 7.98 6.67
C TRP A 159 18.59 7.88 7.32
N LEU A 160 18.43 7.00 8.31
CA LEU A 160 17.18 6.93 9.07
C LEU A 160 16.91 8.23 9.86
N ARG A 161 17.94 8.89 10.40
CA ARG A 161 17.82 10.22 11.04
C ARG A 161 17.45 11.31 10.04
N LYS A 162 18.10 11.34 8.87
CA LYS A 162 17.71 12.26 7.79
C LYS A 162 16.26 12.02 7.36
N THR A 163 15.84 10.76 7.22
CA THR A 163 14.45 10.39 6.93
C THR A 163 13.49 10.96 7.98
N LYS A 164 13.84 10.85 9.27
CA LYS A 164 13.05 11.40 10.36
C LYS A 164 12.96 12.93 10.30
N SER A 165 14.06 13.61 9.94
CA SER A 165 14.10 15.07 9.76
C SER A 165 13.20 15.50 8.63
N LEU A 166 13.36 14.90 7.44
CA LEU A 166 12.54 15.20 6.26
C LEU A 166 11.05 14.98 6.56
N TYR A 167 10.71 13.88 7.23
CA TYR A 167 9.32 13.66 7.65
C TYR A 167 8.83 14.73 8.63
N LYS A 168 9.67 15.21 9.55
CA LYS A 168 9.30 16.30 10.48
C LYS A 168 9.06 17.62 9.73
N ASP A 169 9.84 17.88 8.70
CA ASP A 169 9.79 19.15 7.95
C ASP A 169 8.60 19.20 6.97
N TYR A 170 8.22 18.04 6.40
CA TYR A 170 7.20 17.97 5.34
C TYR A 170 5.91 17.23 5.75
N GLU A 171 5.93 16.46 6.83
CA GLU A 171 4.80 15.66 7.35
C GLU A 171 4.16 14.70 6.33
N ASP A 172 4.88 14.31 5.27
CA ASP A 172 4.39 13.39 4.24
C ASP A 172 4.84 11.94 4.50
N GLU A 173 3.88 11.05 4.72
CA GLU A 173 4.11 9.62 4.98
C GLU A 173 4.87 8.89 3.86
N TYR A 174 4.80 9.41 2.62
CA TYR A 174 5.45 8.82 1.46
C TYR A 174 6.98 8.93 1.53
N ILE A 175 7.50 9.91 2.26
CA ILE A 175 8.95 10.10 2.50
C ILE A 175 9.54 8.85 3.15
N ILE A 176 8.93 8.42 4.28
CA ILE A 176 9.37 7.25 5.04
C ILE A 176 9.31 5.99 4.17
N LYS A 177 8.18 5.79 3.48
CA LYS A 177 7.98 4.62 2.61
C LYS A 177 9.04 4.54 1.51
N THR A 178 9.33 5.66 0.86
CA THR A 178 10.24 5.71 -0.29
C THR A 178 11.69 5.50 0.13
N ILE A 179 12.14 6.18 1.19
CA ILE A 179 13.52 6.05 1.66
C ILE A 179 13.76 4.66 2.25
N LEU A 180 12.83 4.12 3.06
CA LEU A 180 12.92 2.74 3.54
C LEU A 180 12.92 1.74 2.37
N GLY A 181 12.10 1.97 1.35
CA GLY A 181 12.10 1.14 0.15
C GLY A 181 13.45 1.11 -0.54
N SER A 182 14.13 2.25 -0.64
CA SER A 182 15.46 2.38 -1.26
C SER A 182 16.53 1.69 -0.39
N LEU A 183 16.55 1.96 0.92
CA LEU A 183 17.43 1.28 1.87
C LEU A 183 17.29 -0.25 1.78
N ILE A 184 16.06 -0.75 1.67
CA ILE A 184 15.79 -2.18 1.64
C ILE A 184 16.17 -2.76 0.30
N LYS A 185 15.72 -2.19 -0.82
CA LYS A 185 16.03 -2.66 -2.17
C LYS A 185 17.53 -2.87 -2.35
N GLU A 186 18.33 -1.89 -1.97
CA GLU A 186 19.78 -1.97 -2.10
C GLU A 186 20.40 -2.93 -1.05
N SER A 187 19.84 -3.02 0.17
CA SER A 187 20.27 -4.04 1.16
C SER A 187 20.03 -5.50 0.72
N VAL A 188 19.02 -5.75 -0.11
CA VAL A 188 18.71 -7.08 -0.66
C VAL A 188 19.73 -7.48 -1.72
N VAL A 189 20.22 -6.51 -2.49
CA VAL A 189 21.32 -6.70 -3.42
C VAL A 189 22.62 -7.00 -2.64
N SER A 190 22.79 -6.39 -1.48
CA SER A 190 24.04 -6.44 -0.72
C SER A 190 24.01 -7.34 0.53
N ILE A 191 23.46 -8.56 0.45
CA ILE A 191 23.50 -9.60 1.51
C ILE A 191 24.93 -9.83 2.09
N SER A 192 25.96 -9.38 1.37
CA SER A 192 27.36 -9.20 1.82
C SER A 192 27.54 -8.34 3.08
N ILE A 193 26.78 -7.24 3.25
CA ILE A 193 26.92 -6.24 4.33
C ILE A 193 26.53 -6.83 5.69
N ILE A 194 25.53 -7.71 5.73
CA ILE A 194 25.07 -8.39 6.95
C ILE A 194 26.20 -9.23 7.58
N LYS A 195 27.09 -9.82 6.77
CA LYS A 195 28.26 -10.57 7.28
C LYS A 195 29.32 -9.68 7.94
N ASN A 196 29.31 -8.39 7.64
CA ASN A 196 30.35 -7.44 8.01
C ASN A 196 29.92 -6.53 9.19
N ILE A 197 28.62 -6.20 9.29
CA ILE A 197 28.01 -5.65 10.52
C ILE A 197 28.31 -6.55 11.72
N THR A 198 28.43 -7.87 11.54
CA THR A 198 28.79 -8.78 12.63
C THR A 198 30.28 -8.87 12.94
N LYS A 199 31.16 -8.47 12.01
CA LYS A 199 32.63 -8.51 12.20
C LYS A 199 33.17 -7.28 12.91
N SER A 200 32.48 -6.15 12.80
CA SER A 200 32.89 -4.86 13.37
C SER A 200 32.58 -4.72 14.86
N PHE A 201 31.95 -5.71 15.49
CA PHE A 201 31.69 -5.73 16.93
C PHE A 201 32.67 -6.65 17.68
N PRO A 202 33.12 -6.27 18.88
CA PRO A 202 33.96 -7.13 19.72
C PRO A 202 33.27 -8.48 19.97
N PHE A 203 34.09 -9.53 20.10
CA PHE A 203 33.76 -10.97 20.06
C PHE A 203 32.64 -11.52 21.00
N ASN A 204 31.86 -10.67 21.69
CA ASN A 204 30.82 -11.09 22.65
C ASN A 204 29.39 -10.64 22.35
N ILE A 205 29.11 -9.89 21.27
CA ILE A 205 27.75 -9.41 20.97
C ILE A 205 27.06 -10.35 19.99
N ASN A 206 25.84 -10.78 20.32
CA ASN A 206 25.03 -11.61 19.43
C ASN A 206 24.66 -10.82 18.16
N PRO A 207 24.96 -11.33 16.94
CA PRO A 207 24.55 -10.72 15.67
C PRO A 207 23.08 -10.27 15.61
N GLY A 208 22.17 -11.03 16.21
CA GLY A 208 20.76 -10.70 16.27
C GLY A 208 20.46 -9.43 17.07
N GLU A 209 21.25 -9.14 18.12
CA GLU A 209 21.08 -7.97 18.98
C GLU A 209 21.46 -6.67 18.27
N VAL A 210 22.44 -6.72 17.37
CA VAL A 210 22.86 -5.57 16.56
C VAL A 210 21.68 -5.04 15.73
N TYR A 211 20.85 -5.93 15.16
CA TYR A 211 19.69 -5.51 14.37
C TYR A 211 18.57 -4.87 15.19
N ILE A 212 18.45 -5.19 16.49
CA ILE A 212 17.32 -4.73 17.32
C ILE A 212 17.31 -3.20 17.46
N SER A 213 18.48 -2.58 17.51
CA SER A 213 18.63 -1.12 17.56
C SER A 213 18.04 -0.47 16.30
N THR A 214 18.43 -0.98 15.12
CA THR A 214 17.92 -0.52 13.82
C THR A 214 16.43 -0.79 13.67
N PHE A 215 15.97 -1.98 14.04
CA PHE A 215 14.55 -2.34 14.01
C PHE A 215 13.71 -1.42 14.88
N SER A 216 14.18 -1.09 16.07
CA SER A 216 13.50 -0.17 16.98
C SER A 216 13.38 1.24 16.39
N TYR A 217 14.40 1.69 15.65
CA TYR A 217 14.35 2.97 14.95
C TYR A 217 13.35 2.96 13.79
N ILE A 218 13.40 1.94 12.93
CA ILE A 218 12.47 1.79 11.80
C ILE A 218 11.03 1.66 12.31
N ASN A 219 10.80 0.90 13.38
CA ASN A 219 9.52 0.80 14.07
C ASN A 219 8.97 2.17 14.49
N GLN A 220 9.81 3.07 15.04
CA GLN A 220 9.37 4.43 15.35
C GLN A 220 8.96 5.21 14.10
N LEU A 221 9.67 5.03 12.98
CA LEU A 221 9.32 5.69 11.72
C LEU A 221 8.00 5.17 11.16
N CYS A 222 7.77 3.86 11.04
CA CYS A 222 6.51 3.44 10.44
C CYS A 222 5.30 3.50 11.38
N ARG A 223 5.47 3.78 12.68
CA ARG A 223 4.35 4.31 13.50
C ARG A 223 3.83 5.65 12.98
N LYS A 224 4.66 6.42 12.29
CA LYS A 224 4.29 7.68 11.60
C LYS A 224 3.84 7.47 10.16
N SER A 225 4.08 6.30 9.58
CA SER A 225 3.69 5.93 8.22
C SER A 225 3.35 4.44 8.20
N PRO A 226 2.13 4.04 8.61
CA PRO A 226 1.75 2.63 8.73
C PRO A 226 1.92 1.87 7.40
N SER A 227 1.80 2.56 6.27
CA SER A 227 1.99 2.00 4.93
C SER A 227 3.41 1.44 4.67
N ALA A 228 4.40 1.79 5.49
CA ALA A 228 5.77 1.30 5.38
C ALA A 228 6.06 0.01 6.20
N TRP A 229 5.10 -0.50 6.98
CA TRP A 229 5.28 -1.77 7.70
C TRP A 229 5.61 -3.00 6.86
N PRO A 230 5.01 -3.20 5.67
CA PRO A 230 5.38 -4.30 4.80
C PRO A 230 6.87 -4.29 4.45
N LEU A 231 7.42 -3.09 4.20
CA LEU A 231 8.84 -2.88 3.91
C LEU A 231 9.70 -3.21 5.13
N PHE A 232 9.33 -2.69 6.31
CA PHE A 232 10.04 -3.02 7.55
C PHE A 232 10.04 -4.53 7.83
N MET A 233 8.91 -5.20 7.68
CA MET A 233 8.80 -6.64 7.85
C MET A 233 9.63 -7.44 6.83
N MET A 234 9.71 -6.96 5.60
CA MET A 234 10.60 -7.49 4.58
C MET A 234 12.07 -7.34 5.00
N PHE A 235 12.48 -6.19 5.52
CA PHE A 235 13.83 -5.97 6.06
C PHE A 235 14.16 -6.94 7.19
N VAL A 236 13.25 -7.10 8.16
CA VAL A 236 13.41 -8.06 9.26
C VAL A 236 13.58 -9.49 8.74
N LEU A 237 12.81 -9.88 7.73
CA LEU A 237 12.93 -11.19 7.08
C LEU A 237 14.31 -11.38 6.43
N PHE A 238 14.84 -10.37 5.75
CA PHE A 238 16.19 -10.41 5.17
C PHE A 238 17.28 -10.56 6.23
N CYS A 239 17.23 -9.75 7.29
CA CYS A 239 18.14 -9.87 8.43
C CYS A 239 18.07 -11.26 9.07
N PHE A 240 16.86 -11.80 9.28
CA PHE A 240 16.67 -13.13 9.85
C PHE A 240 17.27 -14.24 8.99
N ASN A 241 17.13 -14.13 7.66
CA ASN A 241 17.66 -15.12 6.71
C ASN A 241 19.18 -15.00 6.54
N GLY A 242 19.76 -13.80 6.69
CA GLY A 242 21.20 -13.56 6.61
C GLY A 242 22.01 -14.19 7.76
N ILE A 243 21.41 -14.39 8.93
CA ILE A 243 22.06 -15.04 10.07
C ILE A 243 22.17 -16.55 9.83
N LYS A 244 23.39 -17.11 9.90
CA LYS A 244 23.63 -18.55 9.74
C LYS A 244 23.28 -19.36 10.99
N ASP A 245 23.82 -18.96 12.15
CA ASP A 245 23.61 -19.69 13.41
C ASP A 245 22.20 -19.45 13.96
N ARG A 246 21.48 -20.53 14.29
CA ARG A 246 20.15 -20.48 14.89
C ARG A 246 20.14 -19.75 16.24
N LYS A 247 21.19 -19.86 17.06
CA LYS A 247 21.28 -19.18 18.37
C LYS A 247 21.23 -17.66 18.21
N ASN A 248 21.84 -17.16 17.15
CA ASN A 248 21.90 -15.73 16.86
C ASN A 248 20.59 -15.16 16.28
N LYS A 249 19.62 -16.02 15.96
CA LYS A 249 18.26 -15.61 15.53
C LYS A 249 17.31 -15.35 16.69
N ALA A 250 17.67 -15.78 17.91
CA ALA A 250 16.82 -15.66 19.09
C ALA A 250 16.39 -14.20 19.39
N PRO A 251 17.26 -13.18 19.29
CA PRO A 251 16.85 -11.79 19.54
C PRO A 251 15.75 -11.31 18.58
N ILE A 252 15.88 -11.60 17.28
CA ILE A 252 14.89 -11.22 16.26
C ILE A 252 13.54 -11.91 16.54
N LYS A 253 13.57 -13.19 16.92
CA LYS A 253 12.37 -13.95 17.29
C LYS A 253 11.64 -13.31 18.48
N LEU A 254 12.39 -12.96 19.54
CA LEU A 254 11.82 -12.31 20.72
C LEU A 254 11.23 -10.93 20.38
N TYR A 255 11.93 -10.15 19.54
CA TYR A 255 11.45 -8.86 19.05
C TYR A 255 10.12 -8.97 18.29
N LEU A 256 9.97 -9.96 17.39
CA LEU A 256 8.70 -10.19 16.68
C LEU A 256 7.55 -10.56 17.63
N PHE A 257 7.82 -11.31 18.70
CA PHE A 257 6.80 -11.63 19.70
C PHE A 257 6.40 -10.41 20.54
N ASP A 258 7.36 -9.55 20.89
CA ASP A 258 7.09 -8.27 21.55
C ASP A 258 6.23 -7.35 20.67
N LEU A 259 6.54 -7.26 19.37
CA LEU A 259 5.73 -6.51 18.41
C LEU A 259 4.28 -7.02 18.35
N ILE A 260 4.06 -8.33 18.31
CA ILE A 260 2.70 -8.90 18.36
C ILE A 260 1.97 -8.43 19.62
N ASN A 261 2.60 -8.51 20.80
CA ASN A 261 1.95 -8.07 22.03
C ASN A 261 1.54 -6.60 21.96
N LYS A 262 2.43 -5.73 21.45
CA LYS A 262 2.15 -4.31 21.24
C LYS A 262 0.99 -4.10 20.27
N PHE A 263 0.97 -4.75 19.10
CA PHE A 263 -0.14 -4.57 18.15
C PHE A 263 -1.46 -5.13 18.65
N LEU A 264 -1.44 -6.15 19.50
CA LEU A 264 -2.63 -6.62 20.20
C LEU A 264 -3.12 -5.63 21.25
N GLU A 265 -2.22 -4.87 21.90
CA GLU A 265 -2.57 -3.83 22.87
C GLU A 265 -3.16 -2.60 22.20
N PHE A 266 -2.57 -2.16 21.09
CA PHE A 266 -3.03 -0.99 20.31
C PHE A 266 -4.12 -1.30 19.28
N GLU A 267 -4.58 -2.55 19.20
CA GLU A 267 -5.60 -3.02 18.25
C GLU A 267 -5.28 -2.65 16.78
N ASP A 268 -4.04 -2.92 16.37
CA ASP A 268 -3.55 -2.67 15.01
C ASP A 268 -3.49 -3.98 14.19
N PRO A 269 -4.59 -4.36 13.51
CA PRO A 269 -4.64 -5.61 12.75
C PRO A 269 -3.72 -5.59 11.53
N PHE A 270 -3.51 -4.43 10.90
CA PHE A 270 -2.67 -4.32 9.70
C PHE A 270 -1.22 -4.68 10.03
N SER A 271 -0.69 -4.07 11.09
CA SER A 271 0.67 -4.34 11.54
C SER A 271 0.86 -5.77 12.06
N LEU A 272 -0.16 -6.29 12.73
CA LEU A 272 -0.17 -7.66 13.22
C LEU A 272 -0.12 -8.68 12.07
N ILE A 273 -0.91 -8.49 11.01
CA ILE A 273 -0.92 -9.35 9.82
C ILE A 273 0.48 -9.50 9.22
N TRP A 274 1.18 -8.38 8.99
CA TRP A 274 2.52 -8.41 8.41
C TRP A 274 3.55 -9.06 9.35
N THR A 275 3.40 -8.87 10.66
CA THR A 275 4.28 -9.51 11.67
C THR A 275 4.07 -11.02 11.71
N LEU A 276 2.82 -11.49 11.67
CA LEU A 276 2.47 -12.91 11.59
C LEU A 276 2.98 -13.55 10.30
N TYR A 277 2.82 -12.85 9.17
CA TYR A 277 3.38 -13.28 7.89
C TYR A 277 4.91 -13.45 7.97
N THR A 278 5.63 -12.50 8.58
CA THR A 278 7.09 -12.58 8.75
C THR A 278 7.50 -13.77 9.61
N LEU A 279 6.85 -13.99 10.77
CA LEU A 279 7.13 -15.16 11.61
C LEU A 279 6.97 -16.47 10.83
N TRP A 280 5.91 -16.56 10.03
CA TRP A 280 5.66 -17.71 9.18
C TRP A 280 6.74 -17.89 8.10
N ARG A 281 7.13 -16.82 7.39
CA ARG A 281 8.25 -16.86 6.42
C ARG A 281 9.56 -17.29 7.07
N CYS A 282 9.79 -16.87 8.31
CA CYS A 282 10.93 -17.26 9.13
C CYS A 282 10.83 -18.69 9.71
N LYS A 283 9.72 -19.40 9.50
CA LYS A 283 9.41 -20.71 10.10
C LYS A 283 9.48 -20.71 11.64
N ILE A 284 9.06 -19.61 12.26
CA ILE A 284 9.03 -19.44 13.71
C ILE A 284 7.66 -19.87 14.25
N ASN A 285 7.65 -20.85 15.14
CA ASN A 285 6.43 -21.24 15.84
C ASN A 285 6.03 -20.20 16.89
N ILE A 286 4.77 -19.80 16.87
CA ILE A 286 4.16 -18.90 17.85
C ILE A 286 3.88 -19.69 19.14
N PRO A 287 4.31 -19.20 20.32
CA PRO A 287 4.00 -19.84 21.60
C PRO A 287 2.48 -19.95 21.84
N ARG A 288 2.05 -21.05 22.48
CA ARG A 288 0.61 -21.31 22.73
C ARG A 288 -0.10 -20.16 23.44
N PHE A 289 0.54 -19.55 24.45
CA PHE A 289 -0.05 -18.42 25.18
C PHE A 289 -0.32 -17.22 24.25
N LEU A 290 0.61 -16.92 23.35
CA LEU A 290 0.50 -15.79 22.42
C LEU A 290 -0.54 -16.09 21.34
N LYS A 291 -0.56 -17.33 20.83
CA LYS A 291 -1.58 -17.83 19.90
C LYS A 291 -2.99 -17.61 20.46
N ASN A 292 -3.22 -17.99 21.72
CA ASN A 292 -4.51 -17.82 22.38
C ASN A 292 -4.89 -16.35 22.55
N LYS A 293 -3.92 -15.48 22.89
CA LYS A 293 -4.14 -14.02 23.00
C LYS A 293 -4.57 -13.42 21.66
N ILE A 294 -3.93 -13.81 20.55
CA ILE A 294 -4.28 -13.32 19.21
C ILE A 294 -5.70 -13.76 18.83
N ILE A 295 -6.01 -15.06 18.98
CA ILE A 295 -7.33 -15.62 18.66
C ILE A 295 -8.43 -14.92 19.47
N LYS A 296 -8.23 -14.72 20.77
CA LYS A 296 -9.24 -14.09 21.64
C LYS A 296 -9.59 -12.67 21.18
N LYS A 297 -8.59 -11.88 20.75
CA LYS A 297 -8.78 -10.48 20.34
C LYS A 297 -9.20 -10.29 18.88
N ASN A 298 -9.02 -11.28 18.00
CA ASN A 298 -9.20 -11.12 16.55
C ASN A 298 -10.18 -12.13 15.94
N LYS A 299 -11.18 -12.60 16.71
CA LYS A 299 -12.13 -13.64 16.26
C LYS A 299 -12.81 -13.33 14.92
N GLU A 300 -13.10 -12.06 14.66
CA GLU A 300 -13.78 -11.62 13.43
C GLU A 300 -12.82 -11.33 12.27
N ASN A 301 -11.51 -11.24 12.53
CA ASN A 301 -10.51 -11.00 11.49
C ASN A 301 -10.06 -12.33 10.86
N TRP A 302 -10.80 -12.76 9.84
CA TRP A 302 -10.59 -14.01 9.13
C TRP A 302 -9.17 -14.19 8.57
N LEU A 303 -8.50 -13.10 8.16
CA LEU A 303 -7.14 -13.16 7.64
C LEU A 303 -6.12 -13.47 8.74
N ILE A 304 -6.26 -12.84 9.90
CA ILE A 304 -5.43 -13.15 11.08
C ILE A 304 -5.66 -14.60 11.52
N MET A 305 -6.93 -15.03 11.60
CA MET A 305 -7.26 -16.42 11.94
C MET A 305 -6.66 -17.41 10.93
N SER A 306 -6.74 -17.10 9.63
CA SER A 306 -6.11 -17.90 8.57
C SER A 306 -4.58 -17.99 8.72
N LEU A 307 -3.90 -16.89 9.07
CA LEU A 307 -2.44 -16.90 9.26
C LEU A 307 -2.00 -17.73 10.49
N ILE A 308 -2.89 -17.86 11.48
CA ILE A 308 -2.65 -18.60 12.72
C ILE A 308 -2.93 -20.10 12.56
N ASP A 309 -3.95 -20.44 11.77
CA ASP A 309 -4.38 -21.81 11.56
C ASP A 309 -3.67 -22.49 10.38
N SER A 310 -3.26 -21.73 9.36
CA SER A 310 -2.69 -22.31 8.16
C SER A 310 -1.18 -22.60 8.29
N LYS A 311 -0.82 -23.86 8.02
CA LYS A 311 0.47 -24.19 7.38
C LYS A 311 0.29 -24.17 5.83
N PHE A 312 -0.21 -23.08 5.23
CA PHE A 312 -0.47 -22.88 3.77
C PHE A 312 -1.88 -23.22 3.19
N GLY A 313 -2.91 -23.53 3.98
CA GLY A 313 -4.29 -23.62 3.44
C GLY A 313 -5.02 -22.27 3.48
N ILE A 314 -5.63 -21.83 2.38
CA ILE A 314 -6.69 -20.80 2.45
C ILE A 314 -7.76 -21.34 3.40
N CYS A 315 -8.13 -20.52 4.39
CA CYS A 315 -9.02 -20.90 5.48
C CYS A 315 -10.30 -21.59 4.96
N SER A 316 -10.61 -22.78 5.48
CA SER A 316 -11.91 -23.45 5.26
C SER A 316 -13.09 -22.64 5.83
N ILE A 317 -12.81 -21.65 6.68
CA ILE A 317 -13.78 -20.78 7.34
C ILE A 317 -14.37 -19.73 6.38
N GLY A 318 -13.74 -19.49 5.22
CA GLY A 318 -14.23 -18.52 4.22
C GLY A 318 -15.51 -18.93 3.47
N GLY A 319 -16.12 -20.07 3.82
CA GLY A 319 -17.29 -20.61 3.13
C GLY A 319 -17.01 -21.12 1.70
N ILE A 320 -15.74 -21.17 1.31
CA ILE A 320 -15.31 -21.74 0.03
C ILE A 320 -15.12 -23.25 0.25
N ASP A 321 -16.05 -24.05 -0.28
CA ASP A 321 -15.93 -25.50 -0.25
C ASP A 321 -14.87 -25.97 -1.27
N TYR A 322 -13.66 -26.21 -0.77
CA TYR A 322 -12.54 -26.72 -1.57
C TYR A 322 -12.72 -28.17 -2.03
N SER A 323 -13.77 -28.89 -1.58
CA SER A 323 -14.09 -30.22 -2.09
C SER A 323 -14.37 -30.21 -3.60
N ILE A 324 -14.86 -29.09 -4.13
CA ILE A 324 -15.12 -28.88 -5.56
C ILE A 324 -13.81 -28.77 -6.35
N ILE A 325 -12.84 -28.01 -5.84
CA ILE A 325 -11.53 -27.81 -6.49
C ILE A 325 -10.70 -29.10 -6.48
N ASN A 326 -10.79 -29.89 -5.40
CA ASN A 326 -10.11 -31.18 -5.31
C ASN A 326 -10.75 -32.25 -6.21
N LYS A 327 -12.08 -32.23 -6.39
CA LYS A 327 -12.76 -33.11 -7.37
C LYS A 327 -12.41 -32.77 -8.82
N GLU A 328 -12.26 -31.49 -9.14
CA GLU A 328 -11.80 -31.03 -10.47
C GLU A 328 -10.33 -31.43 -10.73
N ARG A 329 -9.45 -31.30 -9.74
CA ARG A 329 -8.04 -31.74 -9.83
C ARG A 329 -7.88 -33.24 -10.05
N GLN A 330 -8.69 -34.07 -9.38
CA GLN A 330 -8.65 -35.52 -9.55
C GLN A 330 -9.16 -35.98 -10.92
N LYS A 331 -10.01 -35.18 -11.60
CA LYS A 331 -10.45 -35.45 -12.97
C LYS A 331 -9.41 -35.09 -14.03
N MET A 332 -8.42 -34.26 -13.71
CA MET A 332 -7.31 -33.93 -14.63
C MET A 332 -6.16 -34.93 -14.44
N SER A 333 -6.36 -36.16 -14.92
CA SER A 333 -5.34 -37.21 -14.97
C SER A 333 -4.42 -37.01 -16.18
N SER A 334 -3.58 -35.98 -16.14
CA SER A 334 -2.32 -35.86 -16.90
C SER A 334 -1.45 -34.77 -16.25
N PRO A 335 -0.12 -34.82 -16.34
CA PRO A 335 0.76 -33.88 -15.64
C PRO A 335 0.73 -32.53 -16.37
N ALA A 336 -0.33 -31.76 -16.15
CA ALA A 336 -0.36 -30.36 -16.53
C ALA A 336 0.52 -29.59 -15.54
N SER A 337 1.69 -29.16 -16.00
CA SER A 337 2.55 -28.18 -15.35
C SER A 337 1.71 -26.93 -15.05
N VAL A 338 1.28 -26.76 -13.81
CA VAL A 338 0.66 -25.51 -13.37
C VAL A 338 1.80 -24.50 -13.21
N ILE A 339 2.17 -23.86 -14.31
CA ILE A 339 2.84 -22.57 -14.30
C ILE A 339 1.78 -21.55 -13.92
N SER A 340 1.71 -21.17 -12.65
CA SER A 340 1.03 -19.93 -12.27
C SER A 340 1.89 -18.76 -12.71
N VAL A 341 1.62 -18.26 -13.91
CA VAL A 341 2.13 -16.98 -14.43
C VAL A 341 1.44 -15.87 -13.63
N PHE A 342 2.17 -15.22 -12.72
CA PHE A 342 1.89 -13.82 -12.40
C PHE A 342 2.77 -12.99 -13.31
N GLY A 343 2.18 -12.52 -14.41
CA GLY A 343 2.85 -11.63 -15.36
C GLY A 343 3.19 -10.31 -14.68
N TYR A 344 4.47 -10.10 -14.42
CA TYR A 344 5.04 -8.75 -14.36
C TYR A 344 5.50 -8.44 -15.79
N SER A 345 4.79 -7.56 -16.48
CA SER A 345 5.29 -6.90 -17.69
C SER A 345 5.05 -5.42 -17.51
N SER A 346 6.04 -4.74 -16.92
CA SER A 346 6.17 -3.30 -17.06
C SER A 346 6.79 -3.01 -18.42
N LYS A 347 5.94 -2.69 -19.40
CA LYS A 347 6.30 -1.81 -20.50
C LYS A 347 5.12 -0.89 -20.79
N ARG A 348 5.20 0.32 -20.25
CA ARG A 348 4.96 1.58 -20.96
C ARG A 348 5.71 2.68 -20.24
#